data_AF-A0A7C5K6E0-F1
#
_entry.id   AF-A0A7C5K6E0-F1
#
_cell.length_a   1.000
_cell.length_b   1.000
_cell.length_c   1.000
_cell.angle_alpha   90.00
_cell.angle_beta   90.00
_cell.angle_gamma   90.00
#
_symmetry.space_group_name_H-M   'P 1'
#
loop_
_entity.id
_entity.type
_entity.pdbx_description
1 polymer ?
#
loop_
_entity_poly.entity_id
_entity_poly.type
_entity_poly.pdbx_seq_one_letter_code
_entity_poly.pdbx_strand_id
1 'polypeptide(L)'
;MTLLKCTNCGEKFSDTPHSYRCQKCGGLLEYSYDYDKLKTSGFAGAFSFWRFKPLLPEVKSAVSLGEGGTPLHRARRLAKDTGLSHVYFKDETRNPTNSFRDRCASLLVSNALDLNYKGIVC
;
A
#
# COMPACT_ATOMS: atom_id res chain seq x y z
N MET A 1 11.87 -8.56 -0.45
CA MET A 1 12.38 -7.45 0.39
C MET A 1 12.28 -6.19 -0.43
N THR A 2 11.52 -5.22 0.06
CA THR A 2 11.27 -3.95 -0.64
C THR A 2 12.43 -3.01 -0.34
N LEU A 3 13.12 -2.53 -1.37
CA LEU A 3 14.22 -1.57 -1.23
C LEU A 3 13.69 -0.17 -1.57
N LEU A 4 14.14 0.86 -0.87
CA LEU A 4 13.86 2.22 -1.30
C LEU A 4 14.92 2.66 -2.31
N LYS A 5 14.50 3.27 -3.40
CA LYS A 5 15.37 3.76 -4.47
C LYS A 5 15.10 5.24 -4.71
N CYS A 6 16.14 6.04 -4.85
CA CYS A 6 15.99 7.43 -5.27
C CYS A 6 15.57 7.50 -6.75
N THR A 7 14.52 8.27 -7.04
CA THR A 7 14.02 8.47 -8.40
C THR A 7 14.97 9.30 -9.27
N ASN A 8 15.83 10.12 -8.66
CA ASN A 8 16.77 11.00 -9.37
C ASN A 8 18.14 10.36 -9.60
N CYS A 9 18.81 9.90 -8.53
CA CYS A 9 20.19 9.39 -8.61
C CYS A 9 20.29 7.85 -8.55
N GLY A 10 19.19 7.13 -8.33
CA GLY A 10 19.17 5.67 -8.30
C GLY A 10 19.76 5.01 -7.05
N GLU A 11 20.22 5.79 -6.07
CA GLU A 11 20.75 5.30 -4.80
C GLU A 11 19.74 4.39 -4.10
N LYS A 12 20.21 3.26 -3.56
CA LYS A 12 19.36 2.24 -2.94
C LYS A 12 19.57 2.23 -1.43
N PHE A 13 18.48 2.08 -0.70
CA PHE A 13 18.45 2.04 0.76
C PHE A 13 17.86 0.69 1.19
N SER A 14 18.60 -0.04 2.03
CA SER A 14 18.20 -1.34 2.59
C SER A 14 17.17 -1.20 3.71
N ASP A 15 17.28 -0.13 4.50
CA ASP A 15 16.37 0.19 5.59
C ASP A 15 15.44 1.33 5.19
N THR A 16 14.29 1.42 5.86
CA THR A 16 13.38 2.56 5.68
C THR A 16 14.02 3.80 6.32
N PRO A 17 14.54 4.77 5.55
CA PRO A 17 15.14 5.96 6.12
C PRO A 17 14.04 6.81 6.77
N HIS A 18 14.39 7.57 7.81
CA HIS A 18 13.47 8.51 8.48
C HIS A 18 12.98 9.67 7.59
N SER A 19 13.42 9.72 6.32
CA SER A 19 13.09 10.75 5.36
C SER A 19 12.61 10.12 4.06
N TYR A 20 11.57 10.68 3.47
CA TYR A 20 11.12 10.35 2.12
C TYR A 20 12.06 10.92 1.03
N ARG A 21 13.12 11.63 1.42
CA ARG A 21 14.13 12.22 0.54
C ARG A 21 15.45 11.48 0.62
N CYS A 22 16.10 11.34 -0.54
CA CYS A 22 17.43 10.80 -0.69
C CYS A 22 18.46 11.66 0.03
N GLN A 23 19.25 11.05 0.91
CA GLN A 23 20.31 11.72 1.67
C GLN A 23 21.47 12.25 0.79
N LYS A 24 21.60 11.76 -0.45
CA LYS A 24 22.68 12.13 -1.37
C LYS A 24 22.34 13.31 -2.28
N CYS A 25 21.10 13.40 -2.76
CA CYS A 25 20.71 14.40 -3.76
C CYS A 25 19.36 15.09 -3.48
N GLY A 26 18.67 14.78 -2.39
CA GLY A 26 17.40 15.40 -2.02
C GLY A 26 16.16 14.98 -2.83
N GLY A 27 16.33 14.11 -3.83
CA GLY A 27 15.25 13.53 -4.64
C GLY A 27 14.32 12.62 -3.85
N LEU A 28 13.16 12.27 -4.41
CA LEU A 28 12.17 11.41 -3.74
C LEU A 28 12.61 9.95 -3.74
N LEU A 29 12.27 9.23 -2.68
CA LEU A 29 12.44 7.79 -2.58
C LEU A 29 11.16 7.06 -2.98
N GLU A 30 11.32 5.99 -3.75
CA GLU A 30 10.24 5.08 -4.15
C GLU A 30 10.54 3.64 -3.74
N TYR A 31 9.50 2.83 -3.55
CA TYR A 31 9.68 1.40 -3.32
C TYR A 31 10.05 0.68 -4.61
N SER A 32 11.12 -0.09 -4.56
CA SER A 32 11.62 -0.96 -5.62
C SER A 32 11.44 -2.43 -5.21
N TYR A 33 10.90 -3.20 -6.15
CA TYR A 33 10.58 -4.61 -5.95
C TYR A 33 11.50 -5.52 -6.77
N ASP A 34 11.90 -6.62 -6.15
CA ASP A 34 12.49 -7.76 -6.84
C ASP A 34 11.35 -8.65 -7.36
N TYR A 35 10.94 -8.41 -8.61
CA TYR A 35 9.81 -9.10 -9.22
C TYR A 35 10.00 -10.62 -9.35
N ASP A 36 11.24 -11.10 -9.45
CA ASP A 36 11.52 -12.53 -9.54
C ASP A 36 11.23 -13.23 -8.20
N LYS A 37 11.53 -12.58 -7.07
CA LYS A 37 11.12 -13.05 -5.74
C LYS A 37 9.60 -12.92 -5.49
N LEU A 38 8.92 -12.00 -6.17
CA LEU A 38 7.48 -11.82 -6.01
C LEU A 38 6.65 -12.87 -6.76
N LYS A 39 7.17 -13.44 -7.86
CA LYS A 39 6.46 -14.50 -8.62
C LYS A 39 6.11 -15.72 -7.77
N THR A 40 6.92 -16.00 -6.74
CA THR A 40 6.71 -17.12 -5.81
C THR A 40 5.95 -16.72 -4.54
N SER A 41 5.60 -15.44 -4.38
CA SER A 41 4.90 -14.94 -3.20
C SER A 41 3.42 -15.27 -3.27
N GLY A 42 2.97 -16.18 -2.41
CA GLY A 42 1.55 -16.50 -2.25
C GLY A 42 0.81 -15.44 -1.43
N PHE A 43 -0.40 -15.07 -1.85
CA PHE A 43 -1.30 -14.22 -1.08
C PHE A 43 -2.31 -15.10 -0.32
N ALA A 44 -2.05 -15.36 0.96
CA ALA A 44 -2.86 -16.22 1.80
C ALA A 44 -3.77 -15.42 2.76
N GLY A 45 -4.81 -16.06 3.28
CA GLY A 45 -5.70 -15.50 4.28
C GLY A 45 -6.89 -14.70 3.73
N ALA A 46 -7.62 -14.05 4.65
CA ALA A 46 -8.80 -13.24 4.34
C ALA A 46 -8.48 -12.16 3.30
N PHE A 47 -9.44 -11.87 2.41
CA PHE A 47 -9.26 -10.83 1.39
C PHE A 47 -9.30 -9.44 2.04
N SER A 48 -8.16 -9.00 2.57
CA SER A 48 -7.94 -7.74 3.28
C SER A 48 -6.69 -7.04 2.74
N PHE A 49 -6.37 -5.85 3.24
CA PHE A 49 -5.12 -5.16 2.91
C PHE A 49 -3.89 -6.00 3.29
N TRP A 50 -3.90 -6.62 4.46
CA TRP A 50 -2.76 -7.41 4.98
C TRP A 50 -2.54 -8.75 4.28
N ARG A 51 -3.47 -9.21 3.44
CA ARG A 51 -3.24 -10.34 2.51
C ARG A 51 -2.03 -10.10 1.60
N PHE A 52 -1.72 -8.84 1.33
CA PHE A 52 -0.60 -8.42 0.50
C PHE A 52 0.68 -8.12 1.30
N LYS A 53 0.77 -8.53 2.58
CA LYS A 53 1.97 -8.34 3.42
C LYS A 53 3.31 -8.64 2.72
N PRO A 54 3.45 -9.69 1.87
CA PRO A 54 4.70 -9.92 1.13
C PRO A 54 5.14 -8.79 0.18
N LEU A 55 4.21 -7.92 -0.22
CA LEU A 55 4.45 -6.73 -1.05
C LEU A 55 4.61 -5.44 -0.24
N LEU A 56 4.38 -5.48 1.07
CA LEU A 56 4.42 -4.29 1.90
C LEU A 56 5.80 -4.17 2.58
N PRO A 57 6.19 -2.96 3.01
CA PRO A 57 7.29 -2.80 3.96
C PRO A 57 7.07 -3.68 5.19
N GLU A 58 8.16 -4.23 5.72
CA GLU A 58 8.09 -5.07 6.89
C GLU A 58 7.68 -4.25 8.12
N VAL A 59 6.72 -4.79 8.87
CA VAL A 59 6.30 -4.29 10.18
C VAL A 59 6.20 -5.47 11.16
N LYS A 60 6.56 -5.27 12.42
CA LYS A 60 6.55 -6.31 13.46
C LYS A 60 5.12 -6.71 13.80
N SER A 61 4.23 -5.73 13.94
CA SER A 61 2.82 -5.96 14.25
C SER A 61 1.91 -5.20 13.29
N ALA A 62 0.95 -5.91 12.70
CA ALA A 62 -0.06 -5.32 11.82
C ALA A 62 -1.22 -4.78 12.65
N VAL A 63 -1.38 -3.46 12.67
CA VAL A 63 -2.59 -2.79 13.15
C VAL A 63 -3.62 -2.84 12.03
N SER A 64 -4.86 -3.21 12.33
CA SER A 64 -5.91 -3.31 11.32
C SER A 64 -7.28 -3.04 11.91
N LEU A 65 -8.14 -2.44 11.10
CA LEU A 65 -9.59 -2.36 11.35
C LEU A 65 -10.36 -3.29 10.39
N GLY A 66 -9.66 -4.17 9.66
CA GLY A 66 -10.25 -5.01 8.62
C GLY A 66 -10.34 -4.36 7.25
N GLU A 67 -9.56 -3.30 7.01
CA GLU A 67 -9.52 -2.58 5.74
C GLU A 67 -9.06 -3.47 4.56
N GLY A 68 -9.48 -3.08 3.37
CA GLY A 68 -9.30 -3.84 2.15
C GLY A 68 -10.49 -4.75 1.82
N GLY A 69 -10.29 -5.69 0.90
CA GLY A 69 -11.37 -6.60 0.49
C GLY A 69 -12.57 -5.95 -0.20
N THR A 70 -12.47 -4.66 -0.52
CA THR A 70 -13.60 -3.84 -0.96
C THR A 70 -14.23 -4.35 -2.26
N PRO A 71 -15.55 -4.21 -2.44
CA PRO A 71 -16.25 -4.67 -3.64
C PRO A 71 -15.73 -4.05 -4.93
N LEU A 72 -15.86 -4.80 -6.02
CA LEU A 72 -15.69 -4.32 -7.39
C LEU A 72 -17.02 -4.47 -8.13
N HIS A 73 -17.82 -3.40 -8.19
CA HIS A 73 -19.15 -3.43 -8.78
C HIS A 73 -19.08 -3.28 -10.30
N ARG A 74 -19.74 -4.17 -11.04
CA ARG A 74 -19.89 -4.02 -12.50
C ARG A 74 -21.01 -3.03 -12.83
N ALA A 75 -20.68 -1.92 -13.49
CA ALA A 75 -21.61 -0.85 -13.84
C ALA A 75 -22.22 -1.05 -15.23
N ARG A 76 -23.12 -2.03 -15.38
CA ARG A 76 -23.69 -2.42 -16.70
C ARG A 76 -24.45 -1.29 -17.40
N ARG A 77 -25.20 -0.47 -16.66
CA ARG A 77 -25.96 0.66 -17.20
C ARG A 77 -25.03 1.71 -17.80
N LEU A 78 -24.05 2.16 -17.00
CA LEU A 78 -23.05 3.12 -17.45
C LEU A 78 -22.20 2.60 -18.61
N ALA A 79 -21.88 1.31 -18.64
CA ALA A 79 -21.18 0.67 -19.75
C ALA A 79 -21.97 0.82 -21.06
N LYS A 80 -23.29 0.57 -21.04
CA LYS A 80 -24.18 0.79 -22.20
C LYS A 80 -24.21 2.26 -22.62
N ASP A 81 -24.37 3.17 -21.67
CA ASP A 81 -24.52 4.60 -21.94
C ASP A 81 -23.24 5.23 -22.51
N THR A 82 -22.06 4.69 -22.16
CA THR A 82 -20.76 5.16 -22.65
C THR A 82 -20.24 4.39 -23.87
N GLY A 83 -20.94 3.33 -24.32
CA GLY A 83 -20.46 2.44 -25.38
C GLY A 83 -19.27 1.55 -24.99
N LEU A 84 -18.92 1.49 -23.70
CA LEU A 84 -17.83 0.65 -23.19
C LEU A 84 -18.32 -0.75 -22.85
N SER A 85 -17.50 -1.78 -23.09
CA SER A 85 -17.85 -3.18 -22.79
C SER A 85 -17.79 -3.52 -21.30
N HIS A 86 -16.87 -2.87 -20.58
CA HIS A 86 -16.53 -3.18 -19.20
C HIS A 86 -16.26 -1.92 -18.38
N VAL A 87 -17.23 -1.56 -17.53
CA VAL A 87 -17.07 -0.49 -16.54
C VAL A 87 -17.26 -1.09 -15.16
N TYR A 88 -16.34 -0.77 -14.25
CA TYR A 88 -16.36 -1.23 -12.87
C TYR A 88 -16.09 -0.08 -11.89
N PHE A 89 -16.72 -0.15 -10.72
CA PHE A 89 -16.45 0.72 -9.59
C PHE A 89 -15.75 -0.06 -8.50
N LYS A 90 -14.55 0.39 -8.13
CA LYS A 90 -13.85 -0.11 -6.94
C LYS A 90 -14.35 0.68 -5.73
N ASP A 91 -15.23 0.07 -4.94
CA ASP A 91 -15.92 0.76 -3.86
C ASP A 91 -15.08 0.79 -2.57
N GLU A 92 -14.12 1.71 -2.52
CA GLU A 92 -13.30 1.95 -1.32
C GLU A 92 -14.07 2.62 -0.16
N THR A 93 -15.34 2.97 -0.36
CA THR A 93 -16.20 3.50 0.72
C THR A 93 -16.69 2.41 1.67
N ARG A 94 -16.31 1.15 1.44
CA ARG A 94 -16.58 0.00 2.31
C ARG A 94 -15.44 -0.34 3.26
N ASN A 95 -14.36 0.44 3.26
CA ASN A 95 -13.38 0.37 4.34
C ASN A 95 -13.97 0.94 5.66
N PRO A 96 -13.37 0.65 6.82
CA PRO A 96 -13.89 1.03 8.14
C PRO A 96 -14.28 2.50 8.35
N THR A 97 -13.53 3.46 7.80
CA THR A 97 -13.83 4.90 7.88
C THR A 97 -14.45 5.44 6.58
N ASN A 98 -14.96 4.56 5.72
CA ASN A 98 -15.50 4.87 4.40
C ASN A 98 -14.48 5.54 3.44
N SER A 99 -13.18 5.30 3.62
CA SER A 99 -12.13 5.90 2.80
C SER A 99 -11.09 4.89 2.36
N PHE A 100 -10.52 5.09 1.17
CA PHE A 100 -9.35 4.32 0.71
C PHE A 100 -8.11 4.54 1.61
N ARG A 101 -8.10 5.64 2.38
CA ARG A 101 -7.01 6.01 3.29
C ARG A 101 -6.79 5.01 4.42
N ASP A 102 -7.76 4.16 4.71
CA ASP A 102 -7.63 3.15 5.77
C ASP A 102 -6.46 2.20 5.50
N ARG A 103 -6.23 1.86 4.23
CA ARG A 103 -5.10 1.00 3.82
C ARG A 103 -3.75 1.64 4.16
N CYS A 104 -3.56 2.91 3.82
CA CYS A 104 -2.30 3.59 4.12
C CYS A 104 -2.17 3.90 5.62
N ALA A 105 -3.26 4.26 6.29
CA ALA A 105 -3.26 4.51 7.73
C ALA A 105 -2.87 3.25 8.52
N SER A 106 -3.41 2.10 8.14
CA SER A 106 -3.09 0.79 8.71
C SER A 106 -1.58 0.49 8.67
N LEU A 107 -0.94 0.64 7.51
CA LEU A 107 0.51 0.46 7.39
C LEU A 107 1.30 1.53 8.16
N LEU A 108 0.90 2.79 8.05
CA LEU A 108 1.61 3.91 8.65
C LEU A 108 1.60 3.84 10.18
N VAL A 109 0.45 3.51 10.78
CA VAL A 109 0.31 3.33 12.24
C VAL A 109 1.13 2.12 12.70
N SER A 110 1.09 1.01 11.97
CA SER A 110 1.91 -0.18 12.27
C SER A 110 3.40 0.16 12.32
N ASN A 111 3.90 0.85 11.30
CA ASN A 111 5.30 1.28 11.26
C ASN A 111 5.64 2.31 12.35
N ALA A 112 4.74 3.24 12.66
CA ALA A 112 4.96 4.22 13.72
C ALA A 112 5.11 3.56 15.10
N LEU A 113 4.34 2.49 15.37
CA LEU A 113 4.47 1.69 16.58
C LEU A 113 5.81 0.95 16.62
N ASP A 114 6.26 0.37 15.51
CA ASP A 114 7.56 -0.32 15.43
C ASP A 114 8.74 0.62 15.72
N LEU A 115 8.59 1.90 15.36
CA LEU A 115 9.52 2.99 15.64
C LEU A 115 9.37 3.61 17.03
N ASN A 116 8.46 3.10 17.87
CA ASN A 116 8.16 3.57 19.22
C ASN A 116 7.66 5.03 19.31
N TYR A 117 7.03 5.56 18.26
CA TYR A 117 6.40 6.88 18.35
C TYR A 117 5.20 6.86 19.30
N LYS A 118 4.98 7.99 19.99
CA LYS A 118 3.90 8.14 20.99
C LYS A 118 2.62 8.77 20.43
N GLY A 119 2.68 9.31 19.23
CA GLY A 119 1.55 9.96 18.58
C GLY A 119 1.83 10.22 17.11
N ILE A 120 0.76 10.46 16.37
CA ILE A 120 0.77 10.80 14.95
C ILE A 120 -0.12 12.05 14.80
N VAL A 121 0.33 13.00 14.00
CA VAL A 121 -0.38 14.26 13.73
C VAL A 121 -0.47 14.46 12.22
N CYS A 122 -1.58 15.02 11.74
CA CYS A 122 -1.83 15.34 10.34
C CYS A 122 -2.36 16.76 10.16
#